data_AF-A0AA38X9H3-F1
#
_entry.id   AF-A0AA38X9H3-F1
#
_cell.length_a   1.000
_cell.length_b   1.000
_cell.length_c   1.000
_cell.angle_alpha   90.00
_cell.angle_beta   90.00
_cell.angle_gamma   90.00
#
_symmetry.space_group_name_H-M   'P 1'
#
loop_
_entity.id
_entity.type
_entity.pdbx_description
1 polymer ?
#
loop_
_entity_poly.entity_id
_entity_poly.type
_entity_poly.pdbx_seq_one_letter_code
_entity_poly.pdbx_strand_id
1 'polypeptide(L)'
;MLSISLRLRASIVVVHGLGGDAIATWTHPKLRAFWLKEFLPKYNPDTRIMTFGYAAAAFRQSTAEVIDHAKSLLSSLVDKREEPEVQKFFLEATRRASGSY
;
A
#
# COMPACT_ATOMS: atom_id res chain seq x y z
N MET A 1 -10.43 0.74 -30.23
CA MET A 1 -10.74 0.44 -28.82
C MET A 1 -9.53 0.85 -27.99
N LEU A 2 -9.54 2.07 -27.45
CA LEU A 2 -8.41 2.61 -26.67
C LEU A 2 -8.48 2.05 -25.24
N SER A 3 -7.50 1.23 -24.87
CA SER A 3 -7.29 0.82 -23.49
C SER A 3 -6.85 2.05 -22.70
N ILE A 4 -7.74 2.60 -21.88
CA ILE A 4 -7.34 3.56 -20.84
C ILE A 4 -6.59 2.75 -19.79
N SER A 5 -5.27 2.67 -19.94
CA SER A 5 -4.41 2.33 -18.83
C SER A 5 -4.57 3.46 -17.81
N LEU A 6 -5.29 3.20 -16.72
CA LEU A 6 -5.20 4.04 -15.52
C LEU A 6 -3.76 3.91 -15.04
N ARG A 7 -2.89 4.80 -15.52
CA ARG A 7 -1.51 4.86 -15.06
C ARG A 7 -1.57 5.36 -13.62
N LEU A 8 -1.24 4.48 -12.68
CA LEU A 8 -0.85 4.92 -11.35
C LEU A 8 0.21 6.01 -11.48
N ARG A 9 -0.03 7.16 -10.86
CA ARG A 9 0.92 8.28 -10.88
C ARG A 9 2.14 7.97 -10.02
N ALA A 10 1.94 7.21 -8.95
CA ALA A 10 2.98 6.76 -8.04
C ALA A 10 2.52 5.56 -7.19
N SER A 11 3.50 4.86 -6.61
CA SER A 11 3.29 3.94 -5.50
C SER A 11 4.08 4.46 -4.29
N ILE A 12 3.39 4.64 -3.16
CA ILE A 12 3.99 5.06 -1.90
C ILE A 12 4.04 3.86 -0.97
N VAL A 13 5.25 3.55 -0.50
CA VAL A 13 5.49 2.49 0.49
C VAL A 13 5.99 3.17 1.76
N VAL A 14 5.27 3.00 2.86
CA VAL A 14 5.70 3.50 4.17
C VAL A 14 6.26 2.37 5.02
N VAL A 15 7.26 2.70 5.83
CA VAL A 15 7.92 1.79 6.75
C VAL A 15 7.96 2.47 8.11
N HIS A 16 7.44 1.82 9.14
CA HIS A 16 7.43 2.39 10.49
C HIS A 16 8.83 2.35 11.13
N GLY A 17 9.03 3.16 12.18
CA GLY A 17 10.27 3.19 12.96
C GLY A 17 10.29 2.19 14.12
N LEU A 18 11.33 2.31 14.96
CA LEU A 18 11.51 1.50 16.18
C LEU A 18 10.29 1.59 17.11
N GLY A 19 9.86 0.42 17.62
CA GLY A 19 8.67 0.30 18.47
C GLY A 19 7.34 0.58 17.76
N GLY A 20 7.36 0.80 16.45
CA GLY A 20 6.18 1.09 15.64
C GLY A 20 5.44 -0.16 15.17
N ASP A 21 4.20 0.06 14.73
CA ASP A 21 3.38 -0.91 14.01
C ASP A 21 3.01 -0.35 12.63
N ALA A 22 2.80 -1.25 11.66
CA ALA A 22 2.54 -0.89 10.26
C ALA A 22 1.28 -0.02 10.07
N ILE A 23 0.31 -0.06 10.99
CA ILE A 23 -0.93 0.72 10.92
C ILE A 23 -0.98 1.74 12.05
N ALA A 24 -0.70 1.32 13.29
CA ALA A 24 -0.85 2.16 14.46
C ALA A 24 0.08 3.38 14.43
N THR A 25 1.30 3.24 13.89
CA THR A 25 2.25 4.37 13.71
C THR A 25 1.63 5.53 12.94
N TRP A 26 0.77 5.22 11.98
CA TRP A 26 0.14 6.18 11.09
C TRP A 26 -1.34 6.40 11.43
N THR A 27 -1.78 5.96 12.61
CA THR A 27 -3.15 6.13 13.06
C THR A 27 -3.19 7.21 14.13
N HIS A 28 -3.97 8.27 13.89
CA HIS A 28 -4.11 9.32 14.88
C HIS A 28 -4.77 8.74 16.15
N PRO A 29 -4.18 8.88 17.35
CA PRO A 29 -4.60 8.12 18.53
C PRO A 29 -6.04 8.42 18.98
N LYS A 30 -6.45 9.70 18.93
CA LYS A 30 -7.81 10.13 19.34
C LYS A 30 -8.86 9.88 18.26
N LEU A 31 -8.60 10.38 17.04
CA LEU A 31 -9.52 10.26 15.90
C LEU A 31 -9.62 8.83 15.34
N ARG A 32 -8.68 7.94 15.70
CA ARG A 32 -8.52 6.58 15.15
C ARG A 32 -8.43 6.56 13.62
N ALA A 33 -8.04 7.70 13.03
CA ALA A 33 -7.95 7.89 11.60
C ALA A 33 -6.59 7.41 11.09
N PHE A 34 -6.59 6.41 10.21
CA PHE A 34 -5.38 5.94 9.54
C PHE A 34 -5.05 6.86 8.37
N TRP A 35 -4.14 7.81 8.61
CA TRP A 35 -4.08 9.02 7.77
C TRP A 35 -3.65 8.73 6.32
N LEU A 36 -2.85 7.68 6.13
CA LEU A 36 -2.44 7.19 4.82
C LEU A 36 -3.62 6.74 3.96
N LYS A 37 -4.63 6.10 4.55
CA LYS A 37 -5.82 5.67 3.81
C LYS A 37 -6.88 6.78 3.72
N GLU A 38 -7.01 7.59 4.77
CA GLU A 38 -8.15 8.50 4.92
C GLU A 38 -7.92 9.90 4.35
N PHE A 39 -6.67 10.36 4.27
CA PHE A 39 -6.35 11.70 3.80
C PHE A 39 -5.46 11.72 2.57
N LEU A 40 -4.49 10.81 2.44
CA LEU A 40 -3.57 10.83 1.31
C LEU A 40 -4.26 10.68 -0.06
N PRO A 41 -5.28 9.81 -0.24
CA PRO A 41 -6.01 9.70 -1.51
C PRO A 41 -6.79 10.97 -1.88
N LYS A 42 -7.11 11.85 -0.91
CA LYS A 42 -7.79 13.13 -1.20
C LYS A 42 -6.88 14.12 -1.91
N TYR A 43 -5.57 14.02 -1.71
CA TYR A 43 -4.57 14.87 -2.37
C TYR A 43 -4.03 14.25 -3.65
N ASN A 44 -3.91 12.91 -3.69
CA ASN A 44 -3.41 12.19 -4.86
C ASN A 44 -4.18 10.86 -5.04
N PRO A 45 -5.35 10.90 -5.72
CA PRO A 45 -6.24 9.74 -5.83
C PRO A 45 -5.67 8.60 -6.67
N ASP A 46 -4.75 8.89 -7.59
CA ASP A 46 -4.14 7.90 -8.49
C ASP A 46 -2.87 7.26 -7.91
N THR A 47 -2.77 7.18 -6.58
CA THR A 47 -1.60 6.65 -5.88
C THR A 47 -1.92 5.34 -5.18
N ARG A 48 -1.10 4.32 -5.43
CA ARG A 48 -1.14 3.09 -4.64
C ARG A 48 -0.41 3.32 -3.33
N ILE A 49 -1.05 3.00 -2.21
CA ILE A 49 -0.48 3.21 -0.87
C ILE A 49 -0.31 1.86 -0.18
N MET A 50 0.89 1.60 0.32
CA MET A 50 1.25 0.36 0.99
C MET A 50 1.97 0.69 2.30
N THR A 51 1.77 -0.17 3.30
CA THR A 51 2.53 -0.13 4.54
C THR A 51 3.26 -1.45 4.73
N PHE A 52 4.51 -1.38 5.20
CA PHE A 52 5.33 -2.55 5.52
C PHE A 52 5.57 -2.61 7.02
N GLY A 53 5.26 -3.76 7.61
CA GLY A 53 5.47 -4.07 9.01
C GLY A 53 6.64 -5.01 9.21
N TYR A 54 7.49 -4.71 10.18
CA TYR A 54 8.54 -5.61 10.64
C TYR A 54 8.67 -5.55 12.16
N ALA A 55 9.30 -6.55 12.76
CA ALA A 55 9.60 -6.53 14.18
C ALA A 55 10.67 -5.46 14.48
N ALA A 56 10.24 -4.24 14.77
CA ALA A 56 11.12 -3.11 15.07
C ALA A 56 11.47 -3.10 16.56
N ALA A 57 12.23 -4.10 17.01
CA ALA A 57 12.66 -4.22 18.39
C ALA A 57 13.55 -3.02 18.78
N ALA A 58 13.13 -2.26 19.80
CA ALA A 58 13.87 -1.10 20.29
C ALA A 58 15.22 -1.47 20.96
N PHE A 59 15.40 -2.74 21.33
CA PHE A 59 16.61 -3.23 21.98
C PHE A 59 17.28 -4.30 21.11
N ARG A 60 18.55 -4.05 20.75
CA ARG A 60 19.49 -5.00 20.12
C ARG A 60 19.11 -5.52 18.73
N GLN A 61 18.78 -4.62 17.80
CA GLN A 61 18.71 -5.02 16.40
C GLN A 61 20.12 -5.11 15.79
N SER A 62 20.49 -6.28 15.29
CA SER A 62 21.75 -6.52 14.61
C SER A 62 21.70 -6.02 13.15
N THR A 63 22.88 -5.82 12.53
CA THR A 63 22.95 -5.49 11.10
C THR A 63 22.37 -6.59 10.22
N ALA A 64 22.49 -7.86 10.63
CA ALA A 64 21.89 -9.00 9.93
C ALA A 64 20.36 -8.89 9.90
N GLU A 65 19.73 -8.57 11.04
CA GLU A 65 18.28 -8.40 11.12
C GLU A 65 17.78 -7.24 10.25
N VAL A 66 18.51 -6.12 10.19
CA VAL A 66 18.17 -5.01 9.28
C VAL A 66 18.21 -5.45 7.81
N ILE A 67 19.23 -6.23 7.43
CA ILE A 67 19.33 -6.79 6.07
C ILE A 67 18.16 -7.75 5.79
N ASP A 68 17.76 -8.58 6.74
CA ASP A 68 16.65 -9.51 6.58
C ASP A 68 15.30 -8.77 6.43
N HIS A 69 15.07 -7.71 7.19
CA HIS A 69 13.90 -6.84 6.99
C HIS A 69 13.91 -6.16 5.62
N ALA A 70 15.07 -5.70 5.14
CA ALA A 70 15.19 -5.11 3.81
C ALA A 70 14.89 -6.13 2.70
N LYS A 71 15.39 -7.37 2.82
CA LYS A 71 15.06 -8.47 1.89
C LYS A 71 13.57 -8.81 1.91
N SER A 72 12.97 -8.87 3.10
CA SER A 72 11.53 -9.12 3.26
C SER A 72 10.67 -8.04 2.60
N LEU A 73 11.06 -6.76 2.75
CA LEU A 73 10.43 -5.65 2.04
C LEU A 73 10.55 -5.81 0.52
N LEU A 74 11.75 -6.08 0.01
CA LEU A 74 11.97 -6.26 -1.43
C LEU A 74 11.14 -7.42 -2.00
N SER A 75 11.12 -8.57 -1.32
CA SER A 75 10.29 -9.72 -1.71
C SER A 75 8.82 -9.34 -1.77
N SER A 76 8.31 -8.69 -0.72
CA SER A 76 6.90 -8.26 -0.65
C SER A 76 6.54 -7.29 -1.78
N LEU A 77 7.47 -6.43 -2.20
CA LEU A 77 7.27 -5.51 -3.31
C LEU A 77 7.27 -6.20 -4.67
N VAL A 78 8.11 -7.23 -4.85
CA VAL A 78 8.10 -8.07 -6.06
C VAL A 78 6.75 -8.78 -6.16
N ASP A 79 6.31 -9.45 -5.09
CA ASP A 79 5.03 -10.16 -5.04
C ASP A 79 3.86 -9.22 -5.40
N LYS A 80 3.89 -7.97 -4.89
CA LYS A 80 2.85 -6.96 -5.13
C LYS A 80 2.89 -6.31 -6.52
N ARG A 81 3.99 -6.45 -7.25
CA ARG A 81 4.08 -6.04 -8.67
C ARG A 81 3.56 -7.14 -9.60
N GLU A 82 3.76 -8.39 -9.22
CA GLU A 82 3.32 -9.57 -9.98
C GLU A 82 1.85 -9.91 -9.73
N GLU A 83 1.29 -9.49 -8.59
CA GLU A 83 -0.15 -9.58 -8.34
C GLU A 83 -0.91 -8.84 -9.45
N PRO A 84 -1.78 -9.52 -10.23
CA PRO A 84 -2.60 -8.86 -11.22
C PRO A 84 -3.35 -7.73 -10.54
N GLU A 85 -3.13 -6.49 -10.99
CA GLU A 85 -4.00 -5.37 -10.68
C GLU A 85 -5.41 -5.88 -10.89
N VAL A 86 -6.13 -6.14 -9.81
CA VAL A 86 -7.51 -6.53 -9.95
C VAL A 86 -8.15 -5.30 -10.55
N GLN A 87 -8.37 -5.35 -11.86
CA GLN A 87 -9.21 -4.48 -12.67
C GLN A 87 -10.67 -4.62 -12.20
N LYS A 88 -10.90 -4.60 -10.88
CA LYS A 88 -12.19 -4.70 -10.22
C LYS A 88 -13.05 -3.52 -10.63
N PHE A 89 -12.42 -2.37 -10.89
CA PHE A 89 -13.12 -1.19 -11.37
C PHE A 89 -13.56 -1.30 -12.85
N PHE A 90 -12.69 -1.81 -13.73
CA PHE A 90 -13.02 -1.94 -15.16
C PHE A 90 -14.04 -3.06 -15.45
N LEU A 91 -13.98 -4.18 -14.73
CA LEU A 91 -14.94 -5.28 -14.91
C LEU A 91 -16.32 -5.00 -14.29
N GLU A 92 -16.40 -4.21 -13.21
CA GLU A 92 -17.69 -3.78 -12.65
C GLU A 92 -18.36 -2.69 -13.48
N ALA A 93 -17.60 -1.72 -14.01
CA ALA A 93 -18.13 -0.69 -14.89
C ALA A 93 -18.65 -1.28 -16.20
N THR A 94 -17.95 -2.25 -16.79
CA THR A 94 -18.39 -2.92 -18.02
C THR A 94 -19.64 -3.78 -17.80
N ARG A 95 -19.76 -4.48 -16.65
CA ARG A 95 -20.98 -5.24 -16.29
C ARG A 95 -22.21 -4.36 -16.02
N ARG A 96 -22.01 -3.17 -15.45
CA ARG A 96 -23.11 -2.20 -15.24
C ARG A 96 -23.54 -1.54 -16.55
N ALA A 97 -22.62 -1.34 -17.49
CA ALA A 97 -22.90 -0.71 -18.78
C ALA A 97 -23.51 -1.66 -19.83
N SER A 98 -23.29 -2.99 -19.72
CA SER A 98 -23.85 -3.99 -20.64
C SER A 98 -25.15 -4.63 -20.17
N GLY A 99 -25.72 -4.17 -19.04
CA GLY A 99 -26.94 -4.70 -18.43
C GLY A 99 -28.19 -3.85 -18.69
N SER A 100 -28.15 -2.95 -19.66
CA SER A 100 -29.28 -2.13 -20.08
C SER A 100 -29.17 -1.89 -21.58
N TYR A 101 -30.25 -2.22 -22.29
CA TYR A 101 -30.43 -2.33 -23.75
C TYR A 101 -30.11 -3.70 -24.35
#